data_AF-A0A1G1HJZ8-F1
#
_entry.id   AF-A0A1G1HJZ8-F1
#
_cell.length_a   1.000
_cell.length_b   1.000
_cell.length_c   1.000
_cell.angle_alpha   90.00
_cell.angle_beta   90.00
_cell.angle_gamma   90.00
#
_symmetry.space_group_name_H-M   'P 1'
#
loop_
_entity.id
_entity.type
_entity.pdbx_description
1 polymer ?
#
loop_
_entity_poly.entity_id
_entity_poly.type
_entity_poly.pdbx_seq_one_letter_code
_entity_poly.pdbx_strand_id
1 'polypeptide(L)'
;MAYNLYYTLPMLNSPNKDYISQDDSVEREDSPFTFKQDGGIGLRKIIAEVEKTYILKALEDVGWIQIKAAERLGISQRMLGYKIKKYGITLKPKQKEEGR
;
A
#
# COMPACT_ATOMS: atom_id res chain seq x y z
N MET A 1 6.20 13.93 -48.14
CA MET A 1 7.68 13.87 -48.21
C MET A 1 8.22 14.26 -46.83
N ALA A 2 9.20 13.49 -46.36
CA ALA A 2 9.52 13.26 -44.95
C ALA A 2 10.09 14.48 -44.20
N TYR A 3 9.67 14.68 -42.95
CA TYR A 3 10.46 15.39 -41.95
C TYR A 3 11.02 14.38 -40.96
N ASN A 4 12.27 13.99 -41.19
CA ASN A 4 13.08 13.40 -40.15
C ASN A 4 14.55 13.79 -40.38
N LEU A 5 15.06 14.73 -39.58
CA LEU A 5 16.48 14.86 -39.30
C LEU A 5 16.63 15.10 -37.79
N TYR A 6 16.70 13.98 -37.07
CA TYR A 6 17.49 13.90 -35.86
C TYR A 6 18.96 14.22 -36.17
N TYR A 7 19.68 14.69 -35.13
CA TYR A 7 21.12 14.98 -35.01
C TYR A 7 21.54 16.38 -35.51
N THR A 8 22.07 17.33 -34.72
CA THR A 8 22.90 17.26 -33.50
C THR A 8 22.70 18.51 -32.62
N LEU A 9 22.25 18.36 -31.37
CA LEU A 9 22.41 19.40 -30.35
C LEU A 9 23.45 18.92 -29.32
N PRO A 10 24.59 19.61 -29.17
CA PRO A 10 25.55 19.31 -28.12
C PRO A 10 24.95 19.68 -26.76
N MET A 11 24.73 18.68 -25.91
CA MET A 11 24.75 18.90 -24.46
C MET A 11 26.17 19.36 -24.08
N LEU A 12 26.28 20.52 -23.41
CA LEU A 12 26.91 20.67 -22.08
C LEU A 12 27.39 22.10 -21.80
N ASN A 13 27.00 22.55 -20.61
CA ASN A 13 27.59 23.60 -19.78
C ASN A 13 27.63 25.04 -20.31
N SER A 14 26.64 25.82 -19.89
CA SER A 14 26.92 27.19 -19.44
C SER A 14 26.73 27.25 -17.92
N PRO A 15 27.72 27.74 -17.16
CA PRO A 15 27.78 27.60 -15.71
C PRO A 15 26.80 28.59 -15.09
N ASN A 16 25.74 28.10 -14.46
CA ASN A 16 24.89 28.99 -13.67
C ASN A 16 25.64 29.34 -12.38
N LYS A 17 26.39 30.46 -12.46
CA LYS A 17 27.20 31.04 -11.40
C LYS A 17 26.36 32.08 -10.66
N ASP A 18 25.27 31.63 -10.05
CA ASP A 18 24.62 32.39 -8.98
C ASP A 18 25.11 31.80 -7.65
N TYR A 19 26.39 32.05 -7.41
CA TYR A 19 27.00 31.91 -6.10
C TYR A 19 26.23 32.82 -5.13
N ILE A 20 25.52 32.20 -4.20
CA ILE A 20 24.99 32.80 -2.98
C ILE A 20 26.16 33.55 -2.32
N SER A 21 26.20 34.87 -2.52
CA SER A 21 27.14 35.76 -1.85
C SER A 21 26.50 36.23 -0.56
N GLN A 22 27.03 35.65 0.52
CA GLN A 22 27.32 36.26 1.82
C GLN A 22 26.27 37.17 2.49
N ASP A 23 25.95 36.71 3.71
CA ASP A 23 25.37 37.43 4.83
C ASP A 23 23.84 37.50 4.89
N ASP A 24 23.25 36.38 5.32
CA ASP A 24 22.08 36.38 6.19
C ASP A 24 22.36 35.35 7.28
N SER A 25 22.83 35.84 8.42
CA SER A 25 22.92 35.11 9.68
C SER A 25 21.51 34.82 10.20
N VAL A 26 20.79 33.92 9.52
CA VAL A 26 19.61 33.27 10.10
C VAL A 26 20.17 32.23 11.05
N GLU A 27 20.21 32.57 12.33
CA GLU A 27 20.22 31.58 13.42
C GLU A 27 19.03 30.66 13.16
N ARG A 28 19.27 29.55 12.44
CA ARG A 28 18.27 28.53 12.19
C ARG A 28 18.09 27.81 13.51
N GLU A 29 17.29 28.41 14.38
CA GLU A 29 16.62 27.79 15.52
C GLU A 29 16.30 26.35 15.10
N ASP A 30 16.92 25.40 15.80
CA ASP A 30 16.73 23.97 15.59
C ASP A 30 15.24 23.72 15.38
N SER A 31 14.87 23.37 14.14
CA SER A 31 13.47 23.19 13.79
C SER A 31 12.85 22.27 14.85
N PRO A 32 11.88 22.75 15.66
CA PRO A 32 11.35 22.00 16.80
C PRO A 32 10.50 20.80 16.33
N PHE A 33 10.46 20.58 15.01
CA PHE A 33 9.76 19.52 14.34
C PHE A 33 10.73 18.56 13.64
N THR A 34 11.80 18.15 14.32
CA THR A 34 12.45 16.90 13.96
C THR A 34 11.53 15.76 14.40
N PHE A 35 10.69 15.27 13.48
CA PHE A 35 10.06 13.96 13.66
C PHE A 35 11.18 12.93 13.73
N LYS A 36 11.61 12.61 14.95
CA LYS A 36 12.37 11.39 15.18
C LYS A 36 11.44 10.25 14.77
N GLN A 37 11.76 9.61 13.64
CA GLN A 37 11.10 8.37 13.26
C GLN A 37 11.64 7.27 14.16
N ASP A 38 11.06 7.19 15.35
CA ASP A 38 11.29 6.12 16.30
C ASP A 38 10.64 4.85 15.72
N GLY A 39 11.35 4.13 14.84
CA GLY A 39 10.88 2.86 14.29
C GLY A 39 9.60 2.97 13.48
N GLY A 40 9.74 3.33 12.19
CA GLY A 40 8.60 3.52 11.28
C GLY A 40 7.53 2.43 11.36
N ILE A 41 6.28 2.85 11.47
CA ILE A 41 5.11 1.97 11.51
C ILE A 41 5.12 1.11 10.25
N GLY A 42 5.19 -0.21 10.42
CA GLY A 42 5.16 -1.16 9.32
C GLY A 42 3.79 -1.21 8.66
N LEU A 43 3.49 -0.29 7.73
CA LEU A 43 2.20 -0.17 7.06
C LEU A 43 1.72 -1.51 6.46
N ARG A 44 2.65 -2.30 5.92
CA ARG A 44 2.36 -3.65 5.38
C ARG A 44 1.76 -4.58 6.44
N LYS A 45 2.24 -4.50 7.69
CA LYS A 45 1.73 -5.29 8.82
C LYS A 45 0.32 -4.86 9.21
N ILE A 46 0.09 -3.55 9.32
CA ILE A 46 -1.24 -3.00 9.64
C ILE A 46 -2.27 -3.41 8.58
N ILE A 47 -1.93 -3.25 7.29
CA ILE A 47 -2.82 -3.65 6.21
C ILE A 47 -3.13 -5.15 6.28
N ALA A 48 -2.13 -5.99 6.56
CA ALA A 48 -2.33 -7.43 6.68
C ALA A 48 -3.23 -7.80 7.87
N GLU A 49 -3.08 -7.14 9.01
CA GLU A 49 -3.91 -7.35 10.20
C GLU A 49 -5.36 -6.93 9.95
N VAL A 50 -5.57 -5.72 9.40
CA VAL A 50 -6.90 -5.22 9.06
C VAL A 50 -7.57 -6.14 8.03
N GLU A 51 -6.87 -6.50 6.96
CA GLU A 51 -7.39 -7.40 5.93
C GLU A 51 -7.78 -8.77 6.51
N LYS A 52 -6.93 -9.35 7.37
CA LYS A 52 -7.22 -10.62 8.04
C LYS A 52 -8.48 -10.54 8.91
N THR A 53 -8.64 -9.46 9.68
CA THR A 53 -9.79 -9.25 10.56
C THR A 53 -11.10 -9.18 9.77
N TYR A 54 -11.13 -8.43 8.66
CA TYR A 54 -12.33 -8.32 7.82
C TYR A 54 -12.66 -9.64 7.11
N ILE A 55 -11.65 -10.40 6.68
CA ILE A 55 -11.87 -11.73 6.08
C ILE A 55 -12.51 -12.68 7.10
N LEU A 56 -12.02 -12.73 8.33
CA LEU A 56 -12.58 -13.57 9.39
C LEU A 56 -14.03 -13.19 9.69
N LYS A 57 -14.30 -11.89 9.88
CA LYS A 57 -15.65 -11.39 10.13
C LYS A 57 -16.61 -11.75 9.00
N ALA A 58 -16.21 -11.55 7.74
CA ALA A 58 -17.05 -11.90 6.59
C ALA A 58 -17.31 -13.40 6.48
N LEU A 59 -16.33 -14.25 6.83
CA LEU A 59 -16.51 -15.71 6.89
C LEU A 59 -17.48 -16.11 8.01
N GLU A 60 -17.35 -15.53 9.19
CA GLU A 60 -18.24 -15.81 10.33
C GLU A 60 -19.68 -15.38 10.05
N ASP A 61 -19.86 -14.17 9.51
CA ASP A 61 -21.18 -13.59 9.19
C ASP A 61 -22.00 -14.44 8.21
N VAL A 62 -21.33 -15.25 7.37
CA VAL A 62 -21.99 -16.08 6.33
C VAL A 62 -21.88 -17.58 6.61
N GLY A 63 -21.50 -17.98 7.83
CA GLY A 63 -21.41 -19.38 8.22
C GLY A 63 -20.30 -20.16 7.49
N TRP A 64 -19.15 -19.50 7.27
CA TRP A 64 -17.94 -20.05 6.64
C TRP A 64 -18.14 -20.44 5.15
N ILE A 65 -19.14 -19.87 4.49
CA ILE A 65 -19.38 -20.02 3.05
C ILE A 65 -18.50 -19.03 2.28
N GLN A 66 -17.38 -19.50 1.73
CA GLN A 66 -16.40 -18.65 1.02
C GLN A 66 -16.99 -17.81 -0.11
N ILE A 67 -17.92 -18.35 -0.91
CA ILE A 67 -18.53 -17.62 -2.04
C ILE A 67 -19.27 -16.38 -1.50
N LYS A 68 -20.15 -16.57 -0.51
CA LYS A 68 -20.89 -15.49 0.15
C LYS A 68 -19.96 -14.48 0.86
N ALA A 69 -18.87 -14.97 1.46
CA ALA A 69 -17.89 -14.09 2.12
C ALA A 69 -17.16 -13.21 1.09
N ALA A 70 -16.81 -13.78 -0.07
CA ALA A 70 -16.15 -13.04 -1.15
C ALA A 70 -17.07 -11.98 -1.75
N GLU A 71 -18.35 -12.32 -1.97
CA GLU A 71 -19.39 -11.38 -2.39
C GLU A 71 -19.54 -10.21 -1.40
N ARG A 72 -19.61 -10.52 -0.10
CA ARG A 72 -19.74 -9.51 0.97
C ARG A 72 -18.52 -8.60 1.07
N LEU A 73 -17.33 -9.11 0.77
CA LEU A 73 -16.09 -8.32 0.72
C LEU A 73 -15.90 -7.58 -0.61
N GLY A 74 -16.73 -7.83 -1.62
CA GLY A 74 -16.59 -7.23 -2.95
C GLY A 74 -15.37 -7.73 -3.72
N ILE A 75 -14.94 -8.98 -3.50
CA ILE A 75 -13.74 -9.56 -4.13
C ILE A 75 -14.07 -10.89 -4.80
N SER A 76 -13.21 -11.34 -5.71
CA SER A 76 -13.39 -12.67 -6.29
C SER A 76 -13.15 -13.78 -5.25
N GLN A 77 -13.89 -14.88 -5.36
CA GLN A 77 -13.68 -16.08 -4.54
C GLN A 77 -12.22 -16.56 -4.62
N ARG A 78 -11.60 -16.47 -5.81
CA ARG A 78 -10.20 -16.83 -6.02
C ARG A 78 -9.27 -15.96 -5.16
N MET A 79 -9.49 -14.64 -5.15
CA MET A 79 -8.70 -13.72 -4.34
C MET A 79 -8.86 -14.02 -2.84
N LEU A 80 -10.10 -14.24 -2.39
CA LEU A 80 -10.36 -14.67 -1.02
C LEU A 80 -9.59 -15.96 -0.67
N GLY A 81 -9.62 -16.96 -1.55
CA GLY A 81 -8.87 -18.20 -1.38
C GLY A 81 -7.36 -17.99 -1.25
N TYR A 82 -6.77 -17.10 -2.03
CA TYR A 82 -5.36 -16.73 -1.87
C TYR A 82 -5.08 -16.05 -0.52
N LYS A 83 -5.96 -15.16 -0.06
CA LYS A 83 -5.80 -14.46 1.21
C LYS A 83 -5.97 -15.40 2.41
N ILE A 84 -6.92 -16.34 2.35
CA ILE A 84 -7.08 -17.40 3.36
C ILE A 84 -5.79 -18.20 3.51
N LYS A 85 -5.19 -18.64 2.39
CA LYS A 85 -3.91 -19.35 2.39
C LYS A 85 -2.78 -18.48 2.92
N LYS A 86 -2.68 -17.22 2.46
CA LYS A 86 -1.66 -16.25 2.88
C LYS A 86 -1.68 -16.00 4.38
N TYR A 87 -2.88 -15.93 4.99
CA TYR A 87 -3.06 -15.61 6.40
C TYR A 87 -3.22 -16.85 7.30
N GLY A 88 -3.12 -18.05 6.74
CA GLY A 88 -3.23 -19.30 7.48
C GLY A 88 -4.59 -19.47 8.16
N ILE A 89 -5.67 -19.02 7.51
CA ILE A 89 -7.02 -19.11 8.10
C ILE A 89 -7.55 -20.53 7.94
N THR A 90 -7.79 -21.22 9.05
CA THR A 90 -8.42 -22.55 9.06
C THR A 90 -9.90 -22.43 8.80
N LEU A 91 -10.36 -23.00 7.69
CA LEU A 91 -11.78 -23.05 7.36
C LEU A 91 -12.49 -24.07 8.24
N LYS A 92 -13.56 -23.63 8.92
CA LYS A 92 -14.44 -24.55 9.64
C LYS A 92 -15.35 -25.27 8.64
N PRO A 93 -15.63 -26.56 8.86
CA PRO A 93 -16.61 -27.28 8.04
C PRO A 93 -17.96 -26.56 8.11
N LYS A 94 -18.66 -26.53 6.97
CA LYS A 94 -20.03 -26.01 6.90
C LYS A 94 -20.86 -26.71 7.96
N GLN A 95 -21.45 -25.96 8.88
CA GLN A 95 -22.53 -26.50 9.69
C GLN A 95 -23.64 -26.83 8.71
N LYS A 96 -23.98 -28.12 8.56
CA LYS A 96 -25.19 -28.50 7.85
C LYS A 96 -26.32 -27.87 8.64
N GLU A 97 -27.04 -26.93 8.02
CA GLU A 97 -28.32 -26.51 8.55
C GLU A 97 -29.21 -27.76 8.55
N GLU A 98 -29.36 -28.37 9.73
CA GLU A 98 -30.40 -29.35 9.99
C GLU A 98 -31.74 -28.62 9.82
N GLY A 99 -32.43 -28.98 8.74
CA GLY A 99 -33.89 -28.96 8.57
C GLY A 99 -34.64 -27.75 9.11
N ARG A 100 -35.12 -26.91 8.19
CA ARG A 100 -36.47 -26.35 8.26
C ARG A 100 -37.19 -26.60 6.94
#